data_AF-A0A2T4VK90-F1
#
_entry.id   AF-A0A2T4VK90-F1
#
_cell.length_a   1.000
_cell.length_b   1.000
_cell.length_c   1.000
_cell.angle_alpha   90.00
_cell.angle_beta   90.00
_cell.angle_gamma   90.00
#
_symmetry.space_group_name_H-M   'P 1'
#
loop_
_entity.id
_entity.type
_entity.pdbx_description
1 polymer ?
#
loop_
_entity_poly.entity_id
_entity_poly.type
_entity_poly.pdbx_seq_one_letter_code
_entity_poly.pdbx_strand_id
1 'polypeptide(L)'
;MSDPLMTEDDVDDLSQATADALQKVGYDITRWKEVGAVSPGVVGLLYAWFSNQVFQNGIIGWVGNGYARKGEHRVLAALTRMHAGLDPDMAAVLFHAFQQVEEHGAGNPESTLPGHLDTLLWERPMRRLKFGFAVAAHWDANADPFALPPPRWEPPRATLAPAKGPVRYPSVAVGLTPNGAHLDVRMEDFDAFDYLNVTGAVVRGLWRAGVSDEEMRRFLSEADDERKRLGEVCARWISFDGDGGDAARFQRIHDGLFPPDPLLASFPQVKDWHGLFLLPEGAIERVQQALKQVNYVQLKEPAAGLLDTLRAALRWDPDAIGVLRGETLSSADTPVFELLVQASQTGQRIIIFGLRDAAKQELRIQAARFRSHVHEPTSA
;
A
#
# COMPACT_ATOMS: atom_id res chain seq x y z
N MET A 1 4.20 -19.63 22.18
CA MET A 1 5.43 -19.48 21.41
C MET A 1 5.00 -18.96 20.05
N SER A 2 5.25 -17.69 19.77
CA SER A 2 4.98 -17.10 18.46
C SER A 2 6.01 -17.65 17.48
N ASP A 3 5.56 -18.22 16.36
CA ASP A 3 6.45 -18.57 15.25
C ASP A 3 7.25 -17.32 14.84
N PRO A 4 8.55 -17.44 14.55
CA PRO A 4 9.31 -16.33 13.99
C PRO A 4 8.65 -15.86 12.68
N LEU A 5 8.45 -14.55 12.56
CA LEU A 5 7.94 -13.92 11.35
C LEU A 5 8.99 -14.09 10.24
N MET A 6 8.64 -14.82 9.18
CA MET A 6 9.45 -14.90 7.95
C MET A 6 9.45 -13.54 7.24
N THR A 7 10.61 -13.11 6.75
CA THR A 7 10.85 -11.82 6.08
C THR A 7 10.61 -11.88 4.56
N GLU A 8 10.70 -10.75 3.88
CA GLU A 8 10.65 -10.67 2.40
C GLU A 8 11.78 -11.48 1.75
N ASP A 9 12.99 -11.39 2.31
CA ASP A 9 14.14 -12.20 1.90
C ASP A 9 13.85 -13.71 1.98
N ASP A 10 13.12 -14.15 3.02
CA ASP A 10 12.72 -15.56 3.14
C ASP A 10 11.74 -15.99 2.02
N VAL A 11 10.90 -15.07 1.51
CA VAL A 11 9.98 -15.34 0.39
C VAL A 11 10.75 -15.46 -0.92
N ASP A 12 11.67 -14.53 -1.17
CA ASP A 12 12.52 -14.52 -2.36
C ASP A 12 13.45 -15.73 -2.41
N ASP A 13 14.08 -16.07 -1.29
CA ASP A 13 14.93 -17.26 -1.17
C ASP A 13 14.13 -18.55 -1.40
N LEU A 14 12.91 -18.65 -0.86
CA LEU A 14 12.05 -19.81 -1.08
C LEU A 14 11.56 -19.87 -2.54
N SER A 15 11.26 -18.72 -3.13
CA SER A 15 10.84 -18.59 -4.53
C SER A 15 11.94 -19.04 -5.49
N GLN A 16 13.17 -18.56 -5.26
CA GLN A 16 14.36 -18.95 -6.02
C GLN A 16 14.71 -20.43 -5.79
N ALA A 17 14.67 -20.91 -4.54
CA ALA A 17 14.91 -22.32 -4.23
C ALA A 17 13.88 -23.25 -4.91
N THR A 18 12.62 -22.81 -5.02
CA THR A 18 11.57 -23.52 -5.74
C THR A 18 11.83 -23.54 -7.25
N ALA A 19 12.21 -22.40 -7.83
CA ALA A 19 12.59 -22.30 -9.24
C ALA A 19 13.79 -23.21 -9.57
N ASP A 20 14.83 -23.17 -8.75
CA ASP A 20 16.02 -24.01 -8.85
C ASP A 20 15.68 -25.49 -8.70
N ALA A 21 14.82 -25.84 -7.74
CA ALA A 21 14.37 -27.21 -7.55
C ALA A 21 13.65 -27.71 -8.80
N LEU A 22 12.67 -26.95 -9.32
CA LEU A 22 11.93 -27.27 -10.55
C LEU A 22 12.87 -27.47 -11.75
N GLN A 23 13.89 -26.63 -11.87
CA GLN A 23 14.90 -26.72 -12.94
C GLN A 23 15.82 -27.94 -12.79
N LYS A 24 16.28 -28.24 -11.56
CA LYS A 24 17.17 -29.37 -11.25
C LYS A 24 16.53 -30.73 -11.49
N VAL A 25 15.23 -30.88 -11.26
CA VAL A 25 14.54 -32.16 -11.52
C VAL A 25 14.20 -32.37 -13.00
N GLY A 26 14.49 -31.40 -13.88
CA GLY A 26 14.04 -31.43 -15.28
C GLY A 26 12.52 -31.62 -15.37
N TYR A 27 11.79 -31.18 -14.34
CA TYR A 27 10.37 -31.43 -14.20
C TYR A 27 9.65 -30.50 -15.17
N ASP A 28 9.35 -31.01 -16.36
CA ASP A 28 8.26 -30.46 -17.13
C ASP A 28 7.01 -30.65 -16.27
N ILE A 29 6.59 -29.58 -15.58
CA ILE A 29 5.37 -29.56 -14.75
C ILE A 29 4.11 -29.74 -15.59
N THR A 30 4.22 -30.07 -16.88
CA THR A 30 3.11 -30.56 -17.69
C THR A 30 3.15 -32.08 -17.89
N ARG A 31 4.27 -32.76 -17.60
CA ARG A 31 4.43 -34.22 -17.67
C ARG A 31 3.75 -35.00 -16.57
N TRP A 32 3.41 -34.42 -15.40
CA TRP A 32 2.60 -35.13 -14.38
C TRP A 32 1.26 -35.63 -14.96
N LYS A 33 0.77 -34.97 -16.03
CA LYS A 33 -0.42 -35.36 -16.79
C LYS A 33 -0.24 -36.65 -17.59
N GLU A 34 0.99 -36.98 -17.98
CA GLU A 34 1.33 -38.20 -18.73
C GLU A 34 1.45 -39.41 -17.81
N VAL A 35 1.86 -39.19 -16.56
CA VAL A 35 2.14 -40.28 -15.59
C VAL A 35 0.92 -40.66 -14.77
N GLY A 36 -0.14 -39.83 -14.76
CA GLY A 36 -1.42 -40.11 -14.09
C GLY A 36 -1.36 -40.22 -12.56
N ALA A 37 -0.18 -40.14 -11.95
CA ALA A 37 0.03 -40.26 -10.51
C ALA A 37 0.55 -38.93 -9.95
N VAL A 38 -0.24 -38.32 -9.08
CA VAL A 38 0.16 -37.13 -8.33
C VAL A 38 0.55 -37.55 -6.93
N SER A 39 1.86 -37.42 -6.65
CA SER A 39 2.40 -37.63 -5.31
C SER A 39 2.23 -36.37 -4.46
N PRO A 40 2.36 -36.46 -3.12
CA PRO A 40 2.42 -35.28 -2.25
C PRO A 40 3.46 -34.25 -2.71
N GLY A 41 4.60 -34.71 -3.25
CA GLY A 41 5.61 -33.84 -3.83
C GLY A 41 5.11 -33.06 -5.06
N VAL A 42 4.32 -33.70 -5.93
CA VAL A 42 3.72 -33.03 -7.10
C VAL A 42 2.67 -32.00 -6.67
N VAL A 43 1.83 -32.30 -5.66
CA VAL A 43 0.88 -31.33 -5.11
C VAL A 43 1.60 -30.11 -4.54
N GLY A 44 2.65 -30.34 -3.74
CA GLY A 44 3.47 -29.26 -3.19
C GLY A 44 4.10 -28.41 -4.29
N LEU A 45 4.66 -29.03 -5.33
CA LEU A 45 5.25 -28.33 -6.47
C LEU A 45 4.21 -27.53 -7.26
N LEU A 46 2.98 -28.01 -7.44
CA LEU A 46 1.91 -27.27 -8.14
C LEU A 46 1.54 -25.97 -7.41
N TYR A 47 1.35 -26.02 -6.09
CA TYR A 47 1.07 -24.82 -5.29
C TYR A 47 2.26 -23.88 -5.18
N ALA A 48 3.48 -24.42 -4.99
CA ALA A 48 4.69 -23.62 -4.91
C ALA A 48 4.96 -22.92 -6.24
N TRP A 49 4.75 -23.60 -7.36
CA TRP A 49 4.91 -23.03 -8.69
C TRP A 49 3.85 -21.98 -9.02
N PHE A 50 2.57 -22.24 -8.75
CA PHE A 50 1.52 -21.23 -8.86
C PHE A 50 1.88 -19.99 -8.02
N SER A 51 2.29 -20.20 -6.77
CA SER A 51 2.66 -19.11 -5.86
C SER A 51 3.86 -18.31 -6.37
N ASN A 52 4.85 -18.97 -6.94
CA ASN A 52 6.02 -18.32 -7.53
C ASN A 52 5.63 -17.50 -8.78
N GLN A 53 4.85 -18.07 -9.71
CA GLN A 53 4.43 -17.35 -10.91
C GLN A 53 3.58 -16.11 -10.60
N VAL A 54 2.67 -16.23 -9.63
CA VAL A 54 1.87 -15.09 -9.17
C VAL A 54 2.73 -14.04 -8.48
N PHE A 55 3.73 -14.46 -7.71
CA PHE A 55 4.67 -13.54 -7.08
C PHE A 55 5.56 -12.81 -8.10
N GLN A 56 6.09 -13.51 -9.10
CA GLN A 56 6.99 -12.90 -10.09
C GLN A 56 6.26 -12.06 -11.13
N ASN A 57 5.10 -12.53 -11.60
CA ASN A 57 4.46 -12.01 -12.82
C ASN A 57 2.95 -11.74 -12.65
N GLY A 58 2.41 -11.83 -11.43
CA GLY A 58 0.97 -11.77 -11.20
C GLY A 58 0.20 -12.95 -11.80
N ILE A 59 -1.12 -12.92 -11.63
CA ILE A 59 -2.05 -13.88 -12.20
C ILE A 59 -2.06 -13.80 -13.73
N ILE A 60 -1.82 -12.61 -14.29
CA ILE A 60 -1.71 -12.40 -15.74
C ILE A 60 -0.53 -13.20 -16.29
N GLY A 61 0.64 -13.13 -15.65
CA GLY A 61 1.81 -13.90 -16.07
C GLY A 61 1.56 -15.41 -15.98
N TRP A 62 0.90 -15.87 -14.91
CA TRP A 62 0.54 -17.29 -14.79
C TRP A 62 -0.36 -17.76 -15.94
N VAL A 63 -1.40 -16.99 -16.31
CA VAL A 63 -2.29 -17.35 -17.42
C VAL A 63 -1.60 -17.19 -18.79
N GLY A 64 -0.89 -16.07 -18.98
CA GLY A 64 -0.24 -15.67 -20.24
C GLY A 64 0.88 -16.60 -20.67
N ASN A 65 1.62 -17.16 -19.71
CA ASN A 65 2.67 -18.16 -19.97
C ASN A 65 2.10 -19.55 -20.36
N GLY A 66 0.78 -19.66 -20.56
CA GLY A 66 0.12 -20.83 -21.12
C GLY A 66 -0.28 -21.88 -20.10
N TYR A 67 -0.17 -21.58 -18.80
CA TYR A 67 -0.29 -22.56 -17.73
C TYR A 67 -1.72 -22.85 -17.28
N ALA A 68 -2.71 -22.06 -17.72
CA ALA A 68 -4.13 -22.38 -17.57
C ALA A 68 -4.68 -23.19 -18.77
N ARG A 69 -3.94 -23.26 -19.89
CA ARG A 69 -4.46 -23.79 -21.18
C ARG A 69 -4.75 -25.29 -21.17
N LYS A 70 -4.21 -26.03 -20.21
CA LYS A 70 -4.39 -27.48 -20.12
C LYS A 70 -5.18 -27.90 -18.86
N GLY A 71 -5.91 -26.98 -18.22
CA GLY A 71 -6.83 -27.27 -17.10
C GLY A 71 -6.18 -27.39 -15.72
N GLU A 72 -4.94 -26.93 -15.54
CA GLU A 72 -4.19 -26.92 -14.27
C GLU A 72 -4.96 -26.22 -13.15
N HIS A 73 -5.62 -25.09 -13.46
CA HIS A 73 -6.45 -24.34 -12.52
C HIS A 73 -7.65 -25.14 -12.02
N ARG A 74 -8.19 -26.08 -12.81
CA ARG A 74 -9.29 -26.96 -12.37
C ARG A 74 -8.82 -27.99 -11.36
N VAL A 75 -7.61 -28.53 -11.55
CA VAL A 75 -7.01 -29.45 -10.57
C VAL A 75 -6.67 -28.72 -9.28
N LEU A 76 -6.04 -27.54 -9.37
CA LEU A 76 -5.79 -26.70 -8.20
C LEU A 76 -7.10 -26.29 -7.49
N ALA A 77 -8.16 -25.99 -8.22
CA ALA A 77 -9.47 -25.68 -7.64
C ALA A 77 -10.10 -26.89 -6.93
N ALA A 78 -9.98 -28.09 -7.50
CA ALA A 78 -10.46 -29.31 -6.87
C ALA A 78 -9.68 -29.63 -5.58
N LEU A 79 -8.34 -29.52 -5.62
CA LEU A 79 -7.47 -29.69 -4.46
C LEU A 79 -7.78 -28.68 -3.34
N THR A 80 -7.89 -27.40 -3.70
CA THR A 80 -8.25 -26.31 -2.77
C THR A 80 -9.61 -26.57 -2.13
N ARG A 81 -10.60 -27.03 -2.90
CA ARG A 81 -11.95 -27.32 -2.38
C ARG A 81 -11.94 -28.47 -1.37
N MET A 82 -11.25 -29.57 -1.69
CA MET A 82 -11.18 -30.73 -0.79
C MET A 82 -10.53 -30.38 0.57
N HIS A 83 -9.59 -29.45 0.55
CA HIS A 83 -8.81 -29.07 1.72
C HIS A 83 -9.20 -27.69 2.26
N ALA A 84 -10.39 -27.19 1.92
CA ALA A 84 -10.87 -25.88 2.37
C ALA A 84 -10.91 -25.78 3.90
N GLY A 85 -11.04 -26.89 4.61
CA GLY A 85 -10.98 -26.91 6.08
C GLY A 85 -9.62 -26.54 6.68
N LEU A 86 -8.52 -26.60 5.92
CA LEU A 86 -7.18 -26.25 6.39
C LEU A 86 -6.99 -24.73 6.54
N ASP A 87 -7.54 -23.96 5.60
CA ASP A 87 -7.63 -22.50 5.66
C ASP A 87 -8.83 -22.05 4.80
N PRO A 88 -10.03 -21.91 5.38
CA PRO A 88 -11.25 -21.62 4.61
C PRO A 88 -11.20 -20.32 3.83
N ASP A 89 -10.45 -19.36 4.34
CA ASP A 89 -10.37 -18.02 3.80
C ASP A 89 -9.37 -17.95 2.63
N MET A 90 -8.19 -18.55 2.78
CA MET A 90 -7.26 -18.71 1.66
C MET A 90 -7.86 -19.59 0.56
N ALA A 91 -8.57 -20.65 0.93
CA ALA A 91 -9.26 -21.51 -0.01
C ALA A 91 -10.31 -20.73 -0.83
N ALA A 92 -11.07 -19.82 -0.20
CA ALA A 92 -12.04 -19.00 -0.90
C ALA A 92 -11.39 -18.03 -1.90
N VAL A 93 -10.26 -17.40 -1.54
CA VAL A 93 -9.49 -16.52 -2.45
C VAL A 93 -8.97 -17.30 -3.66
N LEU A 94 -8.31 -18.43 -3.42
CA LEU A 94 -7.77 -19.28 -4.48
C LEU A 94 -8.85 -19.83 -5.39
N PHE A 95 -9.97 -20.28 -4.81
CA PHE A 95 -11.10 -20.79 -5.57
C PHE A 95 -11.71 -19.71 -6.47
N HIS A 96 -11.89 -18.48 -5.95
CA HIS A 96 -12.32 -17.33 -6.75
C HIS A 96 -11.34 -17.02 -7.89
N ALA A 97 -10.03 -17.00 -7.61
CA ALA A 97 -9.02 -16.76 -8.64
C ALA A 97 -9.08 -17.83 -9.76
N PHE A 98 -9.18 -19.11 -9.41
CA PHE A 98 -9.30 -20.19 -10.40
C PHE A 98 -10.62 -20.15 -11.18
N GLN A 99 -11.72 -19.72 -10.54
CA GLN A 99 -12.99 -19.48 -11.23
C GLN A 99 -12.84 -18.38 -12.28
N GLN A 100 -12.26 -17.24 -11.90
CA GLN A 100 -12.06 -16.13 -12.83
C GLN A 100 -11.13 -16.50 -13.99
N VAL A 101 -10.13 -17.35 -13.75
CA VAL A 101 -9.26 -17.90 -14.80
C VAL A 101 -10.03 -18.87 -15.72
N GLU A 102 -10.95 -19.68 -15.18
CA GLU A 102 -11.84 -20.52 -15.99
C GLU A 102 -12.79 -19.69 -16.86
N GLU A 103 -13.37 -18.63 -16.30
CA GLU A 103 -14.36 -17.77 -16.98
C GLU A 103 -13.72 -16.83 -18.02
N HIS A 104 -12.50 -16.33 -17.74
CA HIS A 104 -11.90 -15.23 -18.50
C HIS A 104 -10.50 -15.53 -19.07
N GLY A 105 -9.85 -16.62 -18.67
CA GLY A 105 -8.45 -16.91 -19.00
C GLY A 105 -8.19 -17.44 -20.42
N ALA A 106 -9.23 -17.66 -21.23
CA ALA A 106 -9.10 -18.13 -22.61
C ALA A 106 -8.74 -17.02 -23.63
N GLY A 107 -8.87 -15.74 -23.24
CA GLY A 107 -8.59 -14.56 -24.08
C GLY A 107 -7.22 -13.93 -23.84
N ASN A 108 -7.06 -12.64 -24.16
CA ASN A 108 -5.89 -11.87 -23.70
C ASN A 108 -6.05 -11.60 -22.18
N PRO A 109 -5.25 -12.26 -21.32
CA PRO A 109 -5.43 -12.20 -19.87
C PRO A 109 -5.36 -10.78 -19.30
N GLU A 110 -4.59 -9.88 -19.92
CA GLU A 110 -4.50 -8.47 -19.51
C GLU A 110 -5.82 -7.70 -19.63
N SER A 111 -6.67 -8.08 -20.59
CA SER A 111 -7.94 -7.39 -20.86
C SER A 111 -9.16 -8.10 -20.29
N THR A 112 -9.02 -9.37 -19.90
CA THR A 112 -10.16 -10.22 -19.51
C THR A 112 -10.18 -10.58 -18.04
N LEU A 113 -9.03 -10.66 -17.37
CA LEU A 113 -9.00 -10.96 -15.94
C LEU A 113 -9.32 -9.69 -15.11
N PRO A 114 -10.12 -9.81 -14.04
CA PRO A 114 -10.34 -8.70 -13.12
C PRO A 114 -9.03 -8.26 -12.45
N GLY A 115 -8.71 -6.96 -12.53
CA GLY A 115 -7.46 -6.41 -12.00
C GLY A 115 -7.28 -6.54 -10.49
N HIS A 116 -8.35 -6.77 -9.72
CA HIS A 116 -8.27 -6.96 -8.27
C HIS A 116 -7.73 -8.34 -7.87
N LEU A 117 -7.66 -9.29 -8.80
CA LEU A 117 -7.15 -10.64 -8.52
C LEU A 117 -5.69 -10.62 -8.09
N ASP A 118 -4.86 -9.78 -8.72
CA ASP A 118 -3.48 -9.63 -8.32
C ASP A 118 -3.39 -9.11 -6.89
N THR A 119 -4.11 -8.05 -6.57
CA THR A 119 -4.14 -7.48 -5.21
C THR A 119 -4.65 -8.47 -4.16
N LEU A 120 -5.64 -9.32 -4.49
CA LEU A 120 -6.10 -10.40 -3.62
C LEU A 120 -5.05 -11.48 -3.39
N LEU A 121 -4.31 -11.84 -4.44
CA LEU A 121 -3.31 -12.90 -4.37
C LEU A 121 -2.00 -12.40 -3.76
N TRP A 122 -1.68 -11.11 -3.90
CA TRP A 122 -0.57 -10.45 -3.22
C TRP A 122 -0.81 -10.29 -1.71
N GLU A 123 -2.05 -10.40 -1.24
CA GLU A 123 -2.35 -10.41 0.19
C GLU A 123 -1.76 -11.68 0.84
N ARG A 124 -0.71 -11.50 1.67
CA ARG A 124 -0.05 -12.54 2.47
C ARG A 124 0.48 -13.72 1.63
N PRO A 125 1.52 -13.52 0.80
CA PRO A 125 2.12 -14.59 -0.02
C PRO A 125 2.53 -15.81 0.81
N MET A 126 2.98 -15.60 2.06
CA MET A 126 3.33 -16.67 2.98
C MET A 126 2.15 -17.53 3.43
N ARG A 127 0.97 -16.94 3.61
CA ARG A 127 -0.22 -17.70 3.99
C ARG A 127 -0.66 -18.61 2.85
N ARG A 128 -0.54 -18.14 1.61
CA ARG A 128 -0.77 -18.95 0.39
C ARG A 128 0.20 -20.13 0.31
N LEU A 129 1.50 -19.90 0.55
CA LEU A 129 2.51 -20.95 0.57
C LEU A 129 2.25 -21.98 1.68
N LYS A 130 1.95 -21.52 2.91
CA LYS A 130 1.58 -22.40 4.04
C LYS A 130 0.35 -23.25 3.73
N PHE A 131 -0.67 -22.69 3.08
CA PHE A 131 -1.83 -23.44 2.63
C PHE A 131 -1.42 -24.53 1.62
N GLY A 132 -0.63 -24.20 0.60
CA GLY A 132 -0.13 -25.18 -0.37
C GLY A 132 0.63 -26.35 0.26
N PHE A 133 1.51 -26.07 1.23
CA PHE A 133 2.22 -27.12 1.97
C PHE A 133 1.27 -27.95 2.84
N ALA A 134 0.28 -27.32 3.46
CA ALA A 134 -0.72 -28.05 4.24
C ALA A 134 -1.55 -28.99 3.35
N VAL A 135 -1.95 -28.54 2.15
CA VAL A 135 -2.64 -29.39 1.17
C VAL A 135 -1.76 -30.57 0.74
N ALA A 136 -0.48 -30.32 0.46
CA ALA A 136 0.46 -31.39 0.08
C ALA A 136 0.66 -32.41 1.22
N ALA A 137 0.76 -31.94 2.47
CA ALA A 137 0.96 -32.81 3.64
C ALA A 137 -0.26 -33.69 3.96
N HIS A 138 -1.46 -33.24 3.62
CA HIS A 138 -2.72 -33.97 3.85
C HIS A 138 -3.19 -34.75 2.61
N TRP A 139 -2.40 -34.77 1.54
CA TRP A 139 -2.77 -35.44 0.30
C TRP A 139 -2.80 -36.96 0.47
N ASP A 140 -3.91 -37.59 0.09
CA ASP A 140 -3.97 -39.04 -0.06
C ASP A 140 -3.21 -39.44 -1.32
N ALA A 141 -2.07 -40.10 -1.15
CA ALA A 141 -1.22 -40.58 -2.24
C ALA A 141 -1.93 -41.58 -3.18
N ASN A 142 -3.10 -42.11 -2.79
CA ASN A 142 -3.91 -43.02 -3.60
C ASN A 142 -5.05 -42.30 -4.35
N ALA A 143 -5.28 -41.01 -4.10
CA ALA A 143 -6.31 -40.25 -4.79
C ALA A 143 -5.85 -39.89 -6.22
N ASP A 144 -6.76 -40.06 -7.18
CA ASP A 144 -6.55 -39.58 -8.56
C ASP A 144 -7.06 -38.12 -8.66
N PRO A 145 -6.18 -37.13 -8.90
CA PRO A 145 -6.57 -35.73 -9.02
C PRO A 145 -7.49 -35.45 -10.23
N PHE A 146 -7.47 -36.30 -11.25
CA PHE A 146 -8.32 -36.18 -12.43
C PHE A 146 -9.69 -36.83 -12.22
N ALA A 147 -9.80 -37.73 -11.25
CA ALA A 147 -11.07 -38.29 -10.78
C ALA A 147 -11.73 -37.41 -9.71
N LEU A 148 -11.08 -36.31 -9.30
CA LEU A 148 -11.67 -35.39 -8.34
C LEU A 148 -12.97 -34.80 -8.92
N PRO A 149 -13.99 -34.62 -8.08
CA PRO A 149 -15.22 -34.00 -8.52
C PRO A 149 -14.91 -32.60 -9.05
N PRO A 150 -15.52 -32.20 -10.18
CA PRO A 150 -15.30 -30.87 -10.73
C PRO A 150 -15.62 -29.80 -9.68
N PRO A 151 -14.85 -28.71 -9.64
CA PRO A 151 -15.11 -27.62 -8.71
C PRO A 151 -16.52 -27.07 -8.93
N ARG A 152 -17.31 -26.98 -7.86
CA ARG A 152 -18.60 -26.26 -7.91
C ARG A 152 -18.34 -24.80 -7.59
N TRP A 153 -18.36 -23.97 -8.61
CA TRP A 153 -18.30 -22.52 -8.50
C TRP A 153 -19.55 -22.03 -7.76
N GLU A 154 -19.34 -21.24 -6.70
CA GLU A 154 -20.47 -20.64 -5.99
C GLU A 154 -21.08 -19.53 -6.85
N PRO A 155 -22.42 -19.33 -6.79
CA PRO A 155 -23.02 -18.19 -7.46
C PRO A 155 -22.45 -16.89 -6.91
N PRO A 156 -22.33 -15.83 -7.74
CA PRO A 156 -21.74 -14.56 -7.32
C PRO A 156 -22.45 -14.02 -6.08
N ARG A 157 -21.66 -13.47 -5.15
CA ARG A 157 -22.17 -12.86 -3.92
C ARG A 157 -23.13 -11.73 -4.26
N ALA A 158 -24.14 -11.52 -3.42
CA ALA A 158 -25.05 -10.39 -3.57
C ALA A 158 -24.24 -9.08 -3.62
N THR A 159 -24.47 -8.28 -4.66
CA THR A 159 -23.69 -7.06 -4.86
C THR A 159 -24.02 -6.03 -3.80
N LEU A 160 -23.00 -5.60 -3.05
CA LEU A 160 -23.15 -4.52 -2.07
C LEU A 160 -23.10 -3.17 -2.78
N ALA A 161 -24.13 -2.36 -2.54
CA ALA A 161 -24.20 -1.01 -3.07
C ALA A 161 -23.45 0.00 -2.17
N PRO A 162 -22.84 1.05 -2.74
CA PRO A 162 -22.19 2.10 -1.97
C PRO A 162 -23.19 2.93 -1.15
N ALA A 163 -22.75 3.37 0.04
CA ALA A 163 -23.49 4.28 0.90
C ALA A 163 -23.34 5.74 0.45
N LYS A 164 -24.30 6.60 0.83
CA LYS A 164 -24.30 8.05 0.53
C LYS A 164 -23.44 8.89 1.50
N GLY A 165 -22.74 8.24 2.42
CA GLY A 165 -21.99 8.88 3.50
C GLY A 165 -20.53 9.18 3.16
N PRO A 166 -19.74 9.65 4.14
CA PRO A 166 -18.31 9.92 3.96
C PRO A 166 -17.48 8.66 3.72
N VAL A 167 -18.01 7.50 4.16
CA VAL A 167 -17.44 6.17 3.91
C VAL A 167 -18.33 5.44 2.91
N ARG A 168 -17.74 4.92 1.84
CA ARG A 168 -18.44 4.27 0.73
C ARG A 168 -19.01 2.91 1.13
N TYR A 169 -18.27 2.11 1.90
CA TYR A 169 -18.66 0.79 2.39
C TYR A 169 -18.48 0.69 3.91
N PRO A 170 -19.34 1.35 4.70
CA PRO A 170 -19.17 1.47 6.15
C PRO A 170 -19.34 0.14 6.90
N SER A 171 -19.98 -0.86 6.30
CA SER A 171 -20.13 -2.22 6.85
C SER A 171 -18.91 -3.11 6.63
N VAL A 172 -17.93 -2.65 5.86
CA VAL A 172 -16.68 -3.38 5.58
C VAL A 172 -15.64 -2.96 6.59
N ALA A 173 -15.12 -3.93 7.33
CA ALA A 173 -14.14 -3.76 8.40
C ALA A 173 -12.80 -4.41 8.04
N VAL A 174 -11.69 -3.67 8.14
CA VAL A 174 -10.33 -4.17 7.87
C VAL A 174 -9.37 -3.62 8.91
N GLY A 175 -8.96 -4.40 9.91
CA GLY A 175 -8.02 -3.93 10.95
C GLY A 175 -8.24 -4.45 12.37
N LEU A 176 -7.70 -3.70 13.35
CA LEU A 176 -7.31 -4.10 14.72
C LEU A 176 -8.46 -4.45 15.71
N THR A 177 -9.73 -4.46 15.29
CA THR A 177 -10.86 -4.86 16.16
C THR A 177 -11.16 -6.35 16.04
N PRO A 178 -11.86 -6.99 17.00
CA PRO A 178 -12.27 -8.40 16.88
C PRO A 178 -13.03 -8.75 15.58
N ASN A 179 -13.72 -7.77 14.97
CA ASN A 179 -14.42 -7.93 13.69
C ASN A 179 -13.46 -7.93 12.48
N GLY A 180 -12.34 -7.20 12.57
CA GLY A 180 -11.29 -7.12 11.54
C GLY A 180 -10.02 -7.91 11.87
N ALA A 181 -9.91 -8.52 13.06
CA ALA A 181 -8.66 -9.06 13.65
C ALA A 181 -7.97 -10.16 12.82
N HIS A 182 -8.65 -10.66 11.79
CA HIS A 182 -8.10 -11.55 10.79
C HIS A 182 -7.18 -10.84 9.78
N LEU A 183 -7.13 -9.51 9.81
CA LEU A 183 -6.37 -8.60 8.95
C LEU A 183 -5.49 -7.72 9.86
N ASP A 184 -4.31 -8.22 10.22
CA ASP A 184 -3.27 -7.53 11.01
C ASP A 184 -2.63 -6.43 10.14
N VAL A 185 -3.24 -5.25 10.13
CA VAL A 185 -2.72 -4.05 9.47
C VAL A 185 -2.22 -3.10 10.56
N ARG A 186 -0.91 -2.84 10.60
CA ARG A 186 -0.30 -1.88 11.53
C ARG A 186 -0.03 -0.58 10.77
N MET A 187 -0.32 0.56 11.40
CA MET A 187 -0.17 1.88 10.77
C MET A 187 1.28 2.38 10.73
N GLU A 188 2.22 1.62 11.27
CA GLU A 188 3.63 2.00 11.47
C GLU A 188 4.50 1.65 10.25
N ASP A 189 3.95 0.87 9.32
CA ASP A 189 4.64 0.27 8.18
C ASP A 189 4.09 0.94 6.91
N PHE A 190 4.70 2.00 6.38
CA PHE A 190 4.26 2.64 5.12
C PHE A 190 5.41 2.82 4.12
N ASP A 191 6.09 1.73 3.78
CA ASP A 191 6.98 1.60 2.62
C ASP A 191 6.31 0.82 1.46
N ALA A 192 7.05 0.53 0.38
CA ALA A 192 6.48 -0.07 -0.85
C ALA A 192 5.80 -1.45 -0.64
N PHE A 193 6.31 -2.26 0.29
CA PHE A 193 5.74 -3.55 0.71
C PHE A 193 4.39 -3.37 1.42
N ASP A 194 4.22 -2.24 2.12
CA ASP A 194 3.03 -1.96 2.91
C ASP A 194 1.86 -1.45 2.08
N TYR A 195 2.16 -0.79 0.95
CA TYR A 195 1.14 -0.43 -0.03
C TYR A 195 0.36 -1.67 -0.50
N LEU A 196 1.05 -2.75 -0.87
CA LEU A 196 0.43 -3.99 -1.35
C LEU A 196 -0.33 -4.72 -0.24
N ASN A 197 0.20 -4.73 0.98
CA ASN A 197 -0.45 -5.35 2.12
C ASN A 197 -1.77 -4.63 2.50
N VAL A 198 -1.74 -3.30 2.61
CA VAL A 198 -2.90 -2.49 2.97
C VAL A 198 -3.94 -2.54 1.85
N THR A 199 -3.55 -2.30 0.60
CA THR A 199 -4.49 -2.40 -0.54
C THR A 199 -5.07 -3.81 -0.67
N GLY A 200 -4.25 -4.86 -0.52
CA GLY A 200 -4.65 -6.26 -0.47
C GLY A 200 -5.74 -6.54 0.57
N ALA A 201 -5.52 -6.07 1.80
CA ALA A 201 -6.47 -6.25 2.89
C ALA A 201 -7.81 -5.52 2.62
N VAL A 202 -7.77 -4.30 2.09
CA VAL A 202 -8.97 -3.54 1.72
C VAL A 202 -9.73 -4.19 0.58
N VAL A 203 -9.05 -4.59 -0.50
CA VAL A 203 -9.66 -5.32 -1.62
C VAL A 203 -10.30 -6.61 -1.13
N ARG A 204 -9.63 -7.36 -0.25
CA ARG A 204 -10.20 -8.57 0.34
C ARG A 204 -11.46 -8.28 1.14
N GLY A 205 -11.48 -7.22 1.96
CA GLY A 205 -12.68 -6.80 2.69
C GLY A 205 -13.84 -6.46 1.75
N LEU A 206 -13.58 -5.66 0.72
CA LEU A 206 -14.58 -5.25 -0.29
C LEU A 206 -15.11 -6.47 -1.07
N TRP A 207 -14.22 -7.36 -1.51
CA TRP A 207 -14.59 -8.61 -2.19
C TRP A 207 -15.41 -9.54 -1.31
N ARG A 208 -15.07 -9.66 -0.01
CA ARG A 208 -15.87 -10.44 0.96
C ARG A 208 -17.27 -9.89 1.13
N ALA A 209 -17.40 -8.57 1.11
CA ALA A 209 -18.68 -7.89 1.23
C ALA A 209 -19.53 -7.93 -0.06
N GLY A 210 -18.98 -8.43 -1.17
CA GLY A 210 -19.69 -8.49 -2.46
C GLY A 210 -19.69 -7.17 -3.22
N VAL A 211 -18.67 -6.32 -3.03
CA VAL A 211 -18.51 -5.11 -3.85
C VAL A 211 -18.24 -5.49 -5.31
N SER A 212 -18.82 -4.74 -6.26
CA SER A 212 -18.69 -5.03 -7.69
C SER A 212 -17.27 -4.81 -8.23
N ASP A 213 -16.93 -5.48 -9.33
CA ASP A 213 -15.62 -5.33 -10.01
C ASP A 213 -15.37 -3.90 -10.50
N GLU A 214 -16.41 -3.17 -10.90
CA GLU A 214 -16.30 -1.76 -11.30
C GLU A 214 -15.82 -0.89 -10.14
N GLU A 215 -16.41 -1.11 -8.97
CA GLU A 215 -16.06 -0.39 -7.74
C GLU A 215 -14.68 -0.82 -7.23
N MET A 216 -14.34 -2.11 -7.28
CA MET A 216 -12.98 -2.57 -6.95
C MET A 216 -11.93 -1.94 -7.87
N ARG A 217 -12.20 -1.84 -9.18
CA ARG A 217 -11.31 -1.16 -10.13
C ARG A 217 -11.15 0.32 -9.80
N ARG A 218 -12.23 0.99 -9.41
CA ARG A 218 -12.19 2.39 -8.99
C ARG A 218 -11.35 2.58 -7.73
N PHE A 219 -11.49 1.72 -6.72
CA PHE A 219 -10.65 1.76 -5.53
C PHE A 219 -9.16 1.61 -5.90
N LEU A 220 -8.83 0.63 -6.73
CA LEU A 220 -7.45 0.37 -7.14
C LEU A 220 -6.84 1.55 -7.91
N SER A 221 -7.61 2.18 -8.80
CA SER A 221 -7.18 3.41 -9.48
C SER A 221 -6.92 4.55 -8.49
N GLU A 222 -7.86 4.81 -7.56
CA GLU A 222 -7.68 5.87 -6.55
C GLU A 222 -6.49 5.59 -5.62
N ALA A 223 -6.25 4.33 -5.25
CA ALA A 223 -5.13 3.92 -4.42
C ALA A 223 -3.78 4.15 -5.13
N ASP A 224 -3.71 3.90 -6.44
CA ASP A 224 -2.49 4.09 -7.23
C ASP A 224 -2.23 5.58 -7.49
N ASP A 225 -3.26 6.33 -7.88
CA ASP A 225 -3.19 7.77 -8.13
C ASP A 225 -2.79 8.56 -6.87
N GLU A 226 -3.28 8.15 -5.70
CA GLU A 226 -3.01 8.78 -4.41
C GLU A 226 -2.13 7.92 -3.49
N ARG A 227 -1.13 7.22 -4.03
CA ARG A 227 -0.26 6.28 -3.28
C ARG A 227 0.31 6.84 -1.97
N LYS A 228 0.71 8.12 -1.95
CA LYS A 228 1.24 8.80 -0.74
C LYS A 228 0.18 9.12 0.32
N ARG A 229 -1.10 8.99 -0.02
CA ARG A 229 -2.27 9.24 0.84
C ARG A 229 -3.15 8.00 0.94
N LEU A 230 -2.56 6.80 0.79
CA LEU A 230 -3.28 5.53 0.78
C LEU A 230 -4.24 5.38 1.98
N GLY A 231 -3.80 5.78 3.18
CA GLY A 231 -4.64 5.74 4.38
C GLY A 231 -5.93 6.55 4.24
N GLU A 232 -5.87 7.72 3.61
CA GLU A 232 -7.06 8.54 3.32
C GLU A 232 -7.96 7.92 2.26
N VAL A 233 -7.37 7.35 1.20
CA VAL A 233 -8.11 6.62 0.18
C VAL A 233 -8.88 5.47 0.84
N CYS A 234 -8.19 4.62 1.59
CA CYS A 234 -8.80 3.49 2.28
C CYS A 234 -9.90 3.94 3.26
N ALA A 235 -9.71 5.05 4.00
CA ALA A 235 -10.69 5.57 4.95
C ALA A 235 -11.97 6.11 4.28
N ARG A 236 -11.91 6.56 3.02
CA ARG A 236 -13.11 6.91 2.24
C ARG A 236 -13.86 5.67 1.74
N TRP A 237 -13.16 4.55 1.59
CA TRP A 237 -13.73 3.32 1.04
C TRP A 237 -14.35 2.43 2.10
N ILE A 238 -13.67 2.22 3.22
CA ILE A 238 -14.06 1.25 4.25
C ILE A 238 -13.93 1.84 5.65
N SER A 239 -14.57 1.20 6.62
CA SER A 239 -14.29 1.45 8.04
C SER A 239 -13.13 0.54 8.43
N PHE A 240 -11.98 1.06 8.85
CA PHE A 240 -10.90 0.18 9.33
C PHE A 240 -11.32 -0.66 10.58
N ASP A 241 -12.39 -0.25 11.27
CA ASP A 241 -12.75 -0.82 12.58
C ASP A 241 -14.17 -1.39 12.70
N GLY A 242 -15.01 -1.27 11.66
CA GLY A 242 -16.32 -1.93 11.59
C GLY A 242 -17.39 -1.42 12.57
N ASP A 243 -17.22 -0.23 13.13
CA ASP A 243 -18.11 0.41 14.11
C ASP A 243 -18.96 1.55 13.52
N GLY A 244 -18.96 1.69 12.19
CA GLY A 244 -19.85 2.62 11.48
C GLY A 244 -19.27 4.01 11.20
N GLY A 245 -18.00 4.27 11.53
CA GLY A 245 -17.23 5.42 11.05
C GLY A 245 -17.91 6.78 11.25
N ASP A 246 -17.88 7.33 12.47
CA ASP A 246 -18.31 8.71 12.68
C ASP A 246 -17.22 9.73 12.26
N ALA A 247 -17.66 10.94 11.92
CA ALA A 247 -16.77 12.02 11.49
C ALA A 247 -15.73 12.41 12.57
N ALA A 248 -16.05 12.24 13.85
CA ALA A 248 -15.15 12.56 14.94
C ALA A 248 -14.00 11.55 15.07
N ARG A 249 -14.19 10.30 14.64
CA ARG A 249 -13.16 9.28 14.59
C ARG A 249 -12.30 9.38 13.33
N PHE A 250 -12.91 9.69 12.18
CA PHE A 250 -12.15 10.08 10.98
C PHE A 250 -11.22 11.26 11.30
N GLN A 251 -11.73 12.27 12.01
CA GLN A 251 -10.91 13.39 12.48
C GLN A 251 -9.81 12.93 13.45
N ARG A 252 -10.08 12.01 14.39
CA ARG A 252 -9.02 11.48 15.28
C ARG A 252 -7.93 10.69 14.57
N ILE A 253 -8.27 9.89 13.55
CA ILE A 253 -7.30 9.15 12.75
C ILE A 253 -6.51 10.11 11.86
N HIS A 254 -7.20 11.07 11.22
CA HIS A 254 -6.56 12.16 10.50
C HIS A 254 -5.63 12.97 11.42
N ASP A 255 -6.04 13.32 12.63
CA ASP A 255 -5.24 14.03 13.63
C ASP A 255 -4.13 13.15 14.23
N GLY A 256 -4.18 11.82 14.07
CA GLY A 256 -3.10 10.91 14.47
C GLY A 256 -2.06 10.74 13.36
N LEU A 257 -2.51 10.65 12.12
CA LEU A 257 -1.67 10.53 10.91
C LEU A 257 -1.07 11.89 10.49
N PHE A 258 -1.82 12.96 10.73
CA PHE A 258 -1.45 14.35 10.54
C PHE A 258 -1.68 15.08 11.87
N PRO A 259 -0.81 14.87 12.89
CA PRO A 259 -0.89 15.61 14.14
C PRO A 259 -1.10 17.09 13.83
N PRO A 260 -2.21 17.70 14.31
CA PRO A 260 -2.56 19.05 13.92
C PRO A 260 -1.36 19.93 14.20
N ASP A 261 -0.84 20.57 13.14
CA ASP A 261 0.38 21.34 13.26
C ASP A 261 0.17 22.36 14.39
N PRO A 262 1.00 22.36 15.45
CA PRO A 262 0.82 23.27 16.59
C PRO A 262 0.72 24.73 16.16
N LEU A 263 1.30 25.09 15.01
CA LEU A 263 1.19 26.39 14.38
C LEU A 263 -0.17 26.60 13.72
N LEU A 264 -0.71 25.64 12.97
CA LEU A 264 -2.05 25.78 12.37
C LEU A 264 -3.14 25.81 13.45
N ALA A 265 -2.98 25.06 14.53
CA ALA A 265 -3.89 25.13 15.68
C ALA A 265 -3.83 26.51 16.38
N SER A 266 -2.63 27.08 16.53
CA SER A 266 -2.42 28.37 17.20
C SER A 266 -2.65 29.59 16.28
N PHE A 267 -2.60 29.37 14.97
CA PHE A 267 -2.67 30.39 13.93
C PHE A 267 -3.42 29.86 12.68
N PRO A 268 -4.73 29.60 12.78
CA PRO A 268 -5.54 29.02 11.70
C PRO A 268 -5.61 29.89 10.43
N GLN A 269 -5.29 31.17 10.54
CA GLN A 269 -5.22 32.14 9.43
C GLN A 269 -3.94 32.02 8.58
N VAL A 270 -3.01 31.14 8.94
CA VAL A 270 -1.71 31.02 8.29
C VAL A 270 -1.82 30.08 7.10
N LYS A 271 -1.32 30.53 5.94
CA LYS A 271 -1.21 29.67 4.77
C LYS A 271 0.04 28.80 4.94
N ASP A 272 -0.18 27.49 5.07
CA ASP A 272 0.87 26.47 5.00
C ASP A 272 1.14 26.11 3.54
N TRP A 273 2.39 26.26 3.13
CA TRP A 273 2.91 25.78 1.86
C TRP A 273 3.95 24.69 2.07
N HIS A 274 3.50 23.44 2.21
CA HIS A 274 4.39 22.28 2.34
C HIS A 274 5.41 22.46 3.48
N GLY A 275 4.98 22.93 4.65
CA GLY A 275 5.85 23.18 5.80
C GLY A 275 6.46 24.58 5.84
N LEU A 276 6.19 25.46 4.86
CA LEU A 276 6.56 26.89 4.89
C LEU A 276 5.43 27.75 5.48
N PHE A 277 5.75 28.47 6.54
CA PHE A 277 4.85 29.39 7.26
C PHE A 277 5.36 30.82 7.18
N LEU A 278 4.50 31.74 6.75
CA LEU A 278 4.80 33.18 6.71
C LEU A 278 4.02 33.89 7.81
N LEU A 279 4.73 34.49 8.77
CA LEU A 279 4.15 35.08 9.96
C LEU A 279 4.59 36.55 10.15
N PRO A 280 3.76 37.38 10.82
CA PRO A 280 4.20 38.71 11.24
C PRO A 280 5.22 38.60 12.38
N GLU A 281 6.16 39.55 12.47
CA GLU A 281 7.17 39.60 13.55
C GLU A 281 6.55 39.53 14.96
N GLY A 282 5.37 40.15 15.15
CA GLY A 282 4.66 40.11 16.43
C GLY A 282 4.18 38.72 16.87
N ALA A 283 4.31 37.68 16.04
CA ALA A 283 3.93 36.30 16.37
C ALA A 283 5.09 35.46 16.95
N ILE A 284 6.34 35.98 16.98
CA ILE A 284 7.54 35.21 17.36
C ILE A 284 7.39 34.51 18.71
N GLU A 285 7.01 35.25 19.77
CA GLU A 285 6.92 34.70 21.13
C GLU A 285 5.84 33.60 21.23
N ARG A 286 4.71 33.80 20.56
CA ARG A 286 3.62 32.82 20.54
C ARG A 286 4.00 31.54 19.79
N VAL A 287 4.74 31.66 18.69
CA VAL A 287 5.26 30.52 17.93
C VAL A 287 6.27 29.73 18.75
N GLN A 288 7.20 30.42 19.41
CA GLN A 288 8.17 29.80 20.31
C GLN A 288 7.48 28.99 21.42
N GLN A 289 6.39 29.54 21.97
CA GLN A 289 5.61 28.84 22.98
C GLN A 289 4.89 27.61 22.42
N ALA A 290 4.30 27.70 21.22
CA ALA A 290 3.60 26.60 20.56
C ALA A 290 4.55 25.45 20.18
N LEU A 291 5.81 25.74 19.86
CA LEU A 291 6.83 24.77 19.44
C LEU A 291 7.77 24.34 20.57
N LYS A 292 7.42 24.60 21.83
CA LYS A 292 8.29 24.31 22.98
C LYS A 292 8.67 22.82 23.11
N GLN A 293 7.86 21.92 22.57
CA GLN A 293 8.06 20.46 22.61
C GLN A 293 8.73 19.89 21.35
N VAL A 294 9.16 20.76 20.44
CA VAL A 294 9.69 20.42 19.11
C VAL A 294 11.15 20.88 19.04
N ASN A 295 12.02 20.17 18.31
CA ASN A 295 13.41 20.59 18.08
C ASN A 295 13.48 21.85 17.20
N TYR A 296 13.21 23.00 17.82
CA TYR A 296 13.06 24.29 17.14
C TYR A 296 14.34 25.12 17.18
N VAL A 297 14.90 25.42 16.01
CA VAL A 297 16.09 26.24 15.83
C VAL A 297 15.72 27.66 15.36
N GLN A 298 16.31 28.67 15.99
CA GLN A 298 16.08 30.08 15.64
C GLN A 298 17.27 30.64 14.88
N LEU A 299 17.01 31.19 13.70
CA LEU A 299 17.97 31.94 12.91
C LEU A 299 17.70 33.43 13.09
N LYS A 300 18.66 34.12 13.69
CA LYS A 300 18.56 35.56 14.06
C LYS A 300 19.43 36.44 13.17
N GLU A 301 20.19 35.82 12.28
CA GLU A 301 21.15 36.44 11.40
C GLU A 301 20.43 37.30 10.34
N PRO A 302 21.00 38.45 9.95
CA PRO A 302 20.55 39.15 8.76
C PRO A 302 20.83 38.30 7.51
N ALA A 303 20.25 38.69 6.35
CA ALA A 303 20.45 37.99 5.07
C ALA A 303 21.93 37.64 4.78
N ALA A 304 22.86 38.56 5.09
CA ALA A 304 24.29 38.29 5.08
C ALA A 304 24.69 37.29 6.18
N GLY A 305 24.93 36.03 5.77
CA GLY A 305 25.32 34.93 6.67
C GLY A 305 24.21 33.92 6.96
N LEU A 306 22.95 34.28 6.69
CA LEU A 306 21.80 33.39 6.93
C LEU A 306 21.91 32.07 6.16
N LEU A 307 22.46 32.08 4.94
CA LEU A 307 22.63 30.87 4.14
C LEU A 307 23.52 29.83 4.83
N ASP A 308 24.65 30.26 5.39
CA ASP A 308 25.59 29.36 6.05
C ASP A 308 25.06 28.88 7.40
N THR A 309 24.38 29.75 8.15
CA THR A 309 23.72 29.35 9.40
C THR A 309 22.57 28.38 9.13
N LEU A 310 21.78 28.59 8.06
CA LEU A 310 20.71 27.67 7.65
C LEU A 310 21.28 26.30 7.29
N ARG A 311 22.36 26.24 6.50
CA ARG A 311 23.07 24.97 6.20
C ARG A 311 23.58 24.29 7.46
N ALA A 312 24.14 25.05 8.40
CA ALA A 312 24.63 24.50 9.66
C ALA A 312 23.47 23.96 10.51
N ALA A 313 22.36 24.68 10.60
CA ALA A 313 21.17 24.27 11.34
C ALA A 313 20.58 22.98 10.79
N LEU A 314 20.47 22.84 9.46
CA LEU A 314 19.92 21.65 8.82
C LEU A 314 20.74 20.37 9.12
N ARG A 315 22.04 20.47 9.41
CA ARG A 315 22.86 19.31 9.81
C ARG A 315 22.50 18.74 11.17
N TRP A 316 21.77 19.49 11.99
CA TRP A 316 21.29 19.06 13.31
C TRP A 316 19.89 18.45 13.26
N ASP A 317 19.36 18.24 12.05
CA ASP A 317 18.03 17.68 11.79
C ASP A 317 16.91 18.29 12.66
N PRO A 318 16.68 19.61 12.54
CA PRO A 318 15.67 20.28 13.34
C PRO A 318 14.27 19.99 12.81
N ASP A 319 13.33 19.66 13.70
CA ASP A 319 11.92 19.51 13.35
C ASP A 319 11.30 20.83 12.83
N ALA A 320 11.85 21.97 13.27
CA ALA A 320 11.40 23.30 12.88
C ALA A 320 12.54 24.35 12.90
N ILE A 321 12.52 25.29 11.96
CA ILE A 321 13.45 26.41 11.83
C ILE A 321 12.67 27.73 11.73
N GLY A 322 13.00 28.69 12.58
CA GLY A 322 12.43 30.03 12.57
C GLY A 322 13.42 31.09 12.09
N VAL A 323 13.16 31.71 10.95
CA VAL A 323 13.89 32.86 10.41
C VAL A 323 13.29 34.14 10.99
N LEU A 324 13.91 34.66 12.05
CA LEU A 324 13.35 35.77 12.84
C LEU A 324 13.49 37.14 12.17
N ARG A 325 14.35 37.27 11.16
CA ARG A 325 14.65 38.52 10.45
C ARG A 325 14.29 38.48 8.96
N GLY A 326 13.13 37.92 8.63
CA GLY A 326 12.69 37.77 7.24
C GLY A 326 12.46 39.09 6.52
N GLU A 327 12.27 40.20 7.23
CA GLU A 327 12.21 41.56 6.69
C GLU A 327 13.53 42.03 6.06
N THR A 328 14.64 41.37 6.41
CA THR A 328 15.96 41.62 5.81
C THR A 328 16.20 40.88 4.51
N LEU A 329 15.34 39.90 4.18
CA LEU A 329 15.40 39.17 2.93
C LEU A 329 14.83 40.00 1.77
N SER A 330 15.53 39.94 0.65
CA SER A 330 15.19 40.59 -0.62
C SER A 330 15.05 39.56 -1.73
N SER A 331 14.51 39.96 -2.88
CA SER A 331 14.44 39.06 -4.05
C SER A 331 15.82 38.62 -4.58
N ALA A 332 16.92 39.26 -4.16
CA ALA A 332 18.27 38.86 -4.54
C ALA A 332 18.80 37.68 -3.71
N ASP A 333 18.15 37.34 -2.60
CA ASP A 333 18.56 36.25 -1.70
C ASP A 333 18.05 34.88 -2.17
N THR A 334 18.02 34.67 -3.49
CA THR A 334 17.52 33.44 -4.13
C THR A 334 18.09 32.16 -3.53
N PRO A 335 19.41 32.02 -3.26
CA PRO A 335 19.95 30.79 -2.68
C PRO A 335 19.40 30.47 -1.29
N VAL A 336 19.01 31.49 -0.52
CA VAL A 336 18.38 31.29 0.80
C VAL A 336 16.96 30.74 0.61
N PHE A 337 16.17 31.32 -0.31
CA PHE A 337 14.83 30.83 -0.58
C PHE A 337 14.81 29.42 -1.14
N GLU A 338 15.74 29.08 -2.03
CA GLU A 338 15.89 27.71 -2.55
C GLU A 338 16.13 26.70 -1.42
N LEU A 339 17.05 26.99 -0.51
CA LEU A 339 17.35 26.10 0.61
C LEU A 339 16.19 26.00 1.61
N LEU A 340 15.48 27.10 1.87
CA LEU A 340 14.29 27.10 2.72
C LEU A 340 13.16 26.24 2.10
N VAL A 341 12.97 26.31 0.78
CA VAL A 341 11.99 25.46 0.06
C VAL A 341 12.42 24.00 0.10
N GLN A 342 13.69 23.69 -0.14
CA GLN A 342 14.21 22.32 -0.06
C GLN A 342 14.02 21.72 1.33
N ALA A 343 14.40 22.47 2.38
CA ALA A 343 14.23 22.05 3.76
C ALA A 343 12.75 21.77 4.12
N SER A 344 11.83 22.61 3.63
CA SER A 344 10.39 22.38 3.85
C SER A 344 9.89 21.05 3.27
N GLN A 345 10.49 20.60 2.16
CA GLN A 345 10.12 19.35 1.50
C GLN A 345 10.77 18.12 2.10
N THR A 346 11.88 18.28 2.82
CA THR A 346 12.55 17.19 3.55
C THR A 346 11.98 16.98 4.95
N GLY A 347 10.80 17.57 5.23
CA GLY A 347 10.03 17.34 6.46
C GLY A 347 10.24 18.38 7.56
N GLN A 348 11.12 19.37 7.36
CA GLN A 348 11.36 20.42 8.36
C GLN A 348 10.33 21.56 8.25
N ARG A 349 9.82 22.05 9.38
CA ARG A 349 8.93 23.24 9.39
C ARG A 349 9.76 24.51 9.24
N ILE A 350 9.48 25.32 8.24
CA ILE A 350 10.20 26.57 7.98
C ILE A 350 9.28 27.76 8.23
N ILE A 351 9.66 28.60 9.20
CA ILE A 351 8.82 29.72 9.65
C ILE A 351 9.57 31.01 9.41
N ILE A 352 9.03 31.88 8.57
CA ILE A 352 9.67 33.16 8.22
C ILE A 352 8.84 34.30 8.80
N PHE A 353 9.46 35.10 9.65
CA PHE A 353 8.84 36.25 10.29
C PHE A 353 9.13 37.53 9.52
N GLY A 354 8.12 38.38 9.30
CA GLY A 354 8.33 39.73 8.76
C GLY A 354 8.62 39.84 7.26
N LEU A 355 8.48 38.75 6.50
CA LEU A 355 8.82 38.74 5.07
C LEU A 355 8.04 39.83 4.30
N ARG A 356 8.75 40.62 3.48
CA ARG A 356 8.15 41.71 2.68
C ARG A 356 7.59 41.20 1.34
N ASP A 357 6.67 41.93 0.74
CA ASP A 357 5.91 41.45 -0.43
C ASP A 357 6.77 41.09 -1.66
N ALA A 358 7.83 41.85 -1.93
CA ALA A 358 8.76 41.52 -3.02
C ALA A 358 9.50 40.19 -2.77
N ALA A 359 9.94 39.96 -1.53
CA ALA A 359 10.59 38.71 -1.12
C ALA A 359 9.60 37.53 -1.05
N LYS A 360 8.34 37.78 -0.65
CA LYS A 360 7.26 36.77 -0.75
C LYS A 360 7.05 36.32 -2.18
N GLN A 361 7.12 37.24 -3.14
CA GLN A 361 6.94 36.91 -4.56
C GLN A 361 8.11 36.08 -5.10
N GLU A 362 9.34 36.35 -4.67
CA GLU A 362 10.49 35.52 -5.02
C GLU A 362 10.37 34.11 -4.42
N LEU A 363 10.04 34.00 -3.12
CA LEU A 363 9.81 32.71 -2.47
C LEU A 363 8.71 31.90 -3.18
N ARG A 364 7.65 32.58 -3.66
CA ARG A 364 6.60 31.97 -4.50
C ARG A 364 7.13 31.39 -5.81
N ILE A 365 7.97 32.16 -6.50
CA ILE A 365 8.58 31.75 -7.76
C ILE A 365 9.45 30.51 -7.53
N GLN A 366 10.25 30.50 -6.47
CA GLN A 366 11.10 29.36 -6.14
C GLN A 366 10.29 28.12 -5.76
N ALA A 367 9.26 28.28 -4.92
CA ALA A 367 8.33 27.19 -4.60
C ALA A 367 7.62 26.63 -5.86
N ALA A 368 7.22 27.49 -6.79
CA ALA A 368 6.58 27.08 -8.04
C ALA A 368 7.53 26.35 -9.00
N ARG A 369 8.77 26.85 -9.16
CA ARG A 369 9.82 26.20 -9.97
C ARG A 369 10.18 24.82 -9.44
N PHE A 370 10.23 24.65 -8.13
CA PHE A 370 10.54 23.37 -7.54
C PHE A 370 9.39 22.35 -7.73
N ARG A 371 8.13 22.81 -7.66
CA ARG A 371 6.96 21.96 -7.98
C ARG A 371 6.96 21.44 -9.42
N SER A 372 7.41 22.25 -10.39
CA SER A 372 7.48 21.77 -11.78
C SER A 372 8.54 20.69 -11.99
N HIS A 373 9.63 20.70 -11.22
CA HIS A 373 10.69 19.68 -11.29
C HIS A 373 10.34 18.36 -10.58
N VAL A 374 9.41 18.39 -9.62
CA VAL A 374 8.94 17.19 -8.88
C VAL A 374 7.74 16.53 -9.58
N HIS A 375 7.13 17.19 -10.58
CA HIS A 375 5.97 16.69 -11.34
C HIS A 375 6.22 16.53 -12.84
N GLU A 376 7.43 16.78 -13.33
CA GLU A 376 7.82 16.26 -14.63
C GLU A 376 8.08 14.75 -14.49
N PRO A 377 7.33 13.88 -15.20
CA PRO A 377 7.77 12.51 -15.33
C PRO A 377 9.13 12.58 -16.00
N THR A 378 10.16 12.03 -15.35
CA THR A 378 11.41 11.68 -16.03
C THR A 378 11.06 10.65 -17.09
N SER A 379 10.62 11.12 -18.25
CA SER A 379 10.66 10.38 -19.50
C SER A 379 12.13 10.34 -19.93
N ALA A 380 12.75 9.22 -19.61
CA ALA A 380 13.95 8.71 -20.26
C ALA A 380 13.66 7.28 -20.73
#